data_AF-A0A6J5FQF6-F1
#
_entry.id   AF-A0A6J5FQF6-F1
#
_cell.length_a   1.000
_cell.length_b   1.000
_cell.length_c   1.000
_cell.angle_alpha   90.00
_cell.angle_beta   90.00
_cell.angle_gamma   90.00
#
_symmetry.space_group_name_H-M   'P 1'
#
loop_
_entity.id
_entity.type
_entity.pdbx_description
1 polymer ?
#
loop_
_entity_poly.entity_id
_entity_poly.type
_entity_poly.pdbx_seq_one_letter_code
_entity_poly.pdbx_strand_id
1 'polypeptide(L)' 'MSMKLSSLNINRNGKPQTLQVGIADETGQSVHVRITVAEHEHLDALTLGEIEQRGHQAAKALHP' A
#
# COMPACT_ATOMS: atom_id res chain seq x y z
N MET A 1 -6.86 11.08 -13.48
CA MET A 1 -5.86 11.53 -12.50
C MET A 1 -5.00 10.33 -12.13
N SER A 2 -3.69 10.39 -12.35
CA SER A 2 -2.78 9.31 -11.98
C SER A 2 -2.42 9.47 -10.52
N MET A 3 -2.97 8.63 -9.66
CA MET A 3 -2.49 8.54 -8.29
C MET A 3 -1.09 7.86 -8.31
N LYS A 4 -0.18 8.26 -7.44
CA LYS A 4 1.18 7.69 -7.32
C LYS A 4 1.50 7.36 -5.86
N LEU A 5 2.39 6.39 -5.65
CA LEU A 5 2.92 6.10 -4.33
C LEU A 5 3.58 7.35 -3.71
N SER A 6 3.08 7.81 -2.57
CA SER A 6 3.57 9.00 -1.86
C SER A 6 4.25 8.66 -0.54
N SER A 7 3.82 7.59 0.12
CA SER A 7 4.41 7.13 1.38
C SER A 7 4.28 5.62 1.54
N LEU A 8 5.26 5.03 2.21
CA LEU A 8 5.30 3.62 2.53
C LEU A 8 5.77 3.44 3.98
N ASN A 9 4.95 2.78 4.79
CA ASN A 9 5.31 2.34 6.13
C ASN A 9 5.21 0.82 6.20
N ILE A 10 6.24 0.18 6.72
CA ILE A 10 6.33 -1.27 6.79
C ILE A 10 6.41 -1.69 8.25
N ASN A 11 5.42 -2.44 8.72
CA ASN A 11 5.45 -3.06 10.05
C ASN A 11 5.79 -4.55 9.93
N ARG A 12 7.09 -4.84 10.00
CA ARG A 12 7.66 -6.20 9.91
C ARG A 12 7.49 -7.02 11.18
N ASN A 13 7.35 -6.34 12.32
CA ASN A 13 7.30 -6.96 13.64
C ASN A 13 5.86 -7.26 14.08
N GLY A 14 4.87 -6.71 13.37
CA GLY A 14 3.46 -7.02 13.57
C GLY A 14 3.13 -8.45 13.15
N LYS A 15 2.20 -9.08 13.86
CA LYS A 15 1.58 -10.36 13.48
C LYS A 15 0.06 -10.16 13.36
N PRO A 16 -0.50 -10.16 12.14
CA PRO A 16 0.16 -10.30 10.85
C PRO A 16 1.01 -9.08 10.47
N GLN A 17 1.96 -9.28 9.56
CA GLN A 17 2.77 -8.20 8.99
C GLN A 17 1.88 -7.25 8.18
N THR A 18 2.15 -5.95 8.25
CA THR A 18 1.31 -4.95 7.56
C THR A 18 2.14 -3.92 6.82
N LEU A 19 1.58 -3.46 5.70
CA LEU A 19 2.04 -2.33 4.90
C LEU A 19 1.01 -1.22 5.01
N GLN A 20 1.47 -0.01 5.28
CA GLN A 20 0.67 1.19 5.15
C GLN A 20 1.17 1.95 3.92
N VAL A 21 0.31 2.03 2.92
CA VAL A 21 0.63 2.63 1.62
C VAL A 21 -0.18 3.91 1.49
N GLY A 22 0.50 5.04 1.34
CA GLY A 22 -0.13 6.30 0.96
C GLY A 22 0.00 6.49 -0.54
N ILE A 23 -1.12 6.77 -1.19
CA ILE A 23 -1.17 7.11 -2.61
C ILE A 23 -1.77 8.50 -2.73
N ALA A 24 -1.11 9.39 -3.44
CA ALA A 24 -1.58 10.76 -3.65
C ALA A 24 -1.74 11.09 -5.13
N ASP A 25 -2.68 11.97 -5.44
CA ASP A 25 -2.76 12.62 -6.73
C ASP A 25 -1.93 13.93 -6.76
N GLU A 26 -1.83 14.51 -7.95
CA GLU A 26 -1.12 15.77 -8.19
C GLU A 26 -1.78 17.00 -7.54
N THR A 27 -3.03 16.88 -7.07
CA THR A 27 -3.79 17.94 -6.40
C THR A 27 -3.59 17.92 -4.88
N GLY A 28 -2.86 16.91 -4.37
CA GLY A 28 -2.60 16.73 -2.94
C GLY A 28 -3.66 15.89 -2.22
N GLN A 29 -4.64 15.32 -2.91
CA GLN A 29 -5.52 14.32 -2.29
C GLN A 29 -4.75 13.02 -2.08
N SER A 30 -4.77 12.51 -0.86
CA SER A 30 -4.08 11.27 -0.49
C SER A 30 -5.00 10.27 0.15
N VAL A 31 -4.89 9.01 -0.26
CA VAL A 31 -5.54 7.86 0.37
C VAL A 31 -4.47 7.01 1.04
N HIS A 32 -4.68 6.69 2.31
CA HIS A 32 -3.83 5.77 3.04
C HIS A 32 -4.55 4.43 3.20
N VAL A 33 -3.94 3.38 2.68
CA VAL A 33 -4.47 2.02 2.75
C VAL A 33 -3.57 1.14 3.59
N ARG A 34 -4.20 0.27 4.39
CA ARG A 34 -3.51 -0.76 5.14
C ARG A 34 -3.67 -2.08 4.40
N ILE A 35 -2.55 -2.70 4.04
CA ILE A 35 -2.49 -4.00 3.40
C ILE A 35 -1.92 -4.98 4.42
N THR A 36 -2.67 -6.04 4.71
CA THR A 36 -2.17 -7.17 5.50
C THR A 36 -1.41 -8.10 4.57
N VAL A 37 -0.16 -8.40 4.91
CA VAL A 37 0.65 -9.36 4.16
C VAL A 37 0.38 -10.75 4.73
N ALA A 38 0.12 -11.71 3.86
CA ALA A 38 -0.15 -13.07 4.30
C ALA A 38 1.08 -13.65 4.99
N GLU A 39 0.88 -14.53 5.97
CA GLU A 39 1.98 -15.08 6.79
C GLU A 39 3.02 -15.87 5.96
N HIS A 40 2.63 -16.36 4.79
CA HIS A 40 3.51 -17.04 3.84
C HIS A 40 4.21 -16.09 2.85
N GLU A 41 3.84 -14.81 2.80
CA GLU A 41 4.49 -13.80 1.98
C GLU A 41 5.52 -13.04 2.82
N HIS A 42 6.76 -13.00 2.34
CA HIS A 42 7.80 -12.18 2.98
C HIS A 42 7.68 -10.74 2.48
N LEU A 43 7.54 -9.78 3.41
CA LEU A 43 7.57 -8.36 3.10
C LEU A 43 8.78 -7.93 2.26
N ASP A 44 9.94 -8.55 2.50
CA ASP A 44 11.19 -8.28 1.79
C ASP A 44 11.18 -8.75 0.33
N ALA A 45 10.26 -9.63 -0.06
CA ALA A 45 10.11 -10.10 -1.43
C ALA A 45 9.27 -9.14 -2.29
N LEU A 46 8.53 -8.21 -1.68
CA LEU A 46 7.68 -7.29 -2.41
C LEU A 46 8.49 -6.16 -3.04
N THR A 47 8.34 -6.02 -4.35
CA THR A 47 8.90 -4.90 -5.10
C THR A 47 8.05 -3.64 -4.91
N LEU A 48 8.64 -2.47 -5.17
CA LEU A 48 7.92 -1.19 -5.10
C LEU A 48 6.71 -1.17 -6.06
N GLY A 49 6.84 -1.76 -7.24
CA GLY A 49 5.75 -1.85 -8.23
C GLY A 49 4.59 -2.72 -7.75
N GLU A 50 4.87 -3.83 -7.06
CA GLU A 50 3.81 -4.66 -6.46
C GLU A 50 3.11 -3.96 -5.31
N ILE A 51 3.87 -3.22 -4.48
CA ILE A 51 3.31 -2.42 -3.39
C ILE A 51 2.40 -1.32 -3.95
N GLU A 52 2.82 -0.64 -5.01
CA GLU A 52 2.03 0.38 -5.69
C GLU A 52 0.75 -0.23 -6.29
N GLN A 53 0.84 -1.36 -6.98
CA GLN A 53 -0.32 -2.06 -7.53
C GLN A 53 -1.31 -2.49 -6.44
N ARG A 54 -0.83 -3.11 -5.34
CA ARG A 54 -1.68 -3.51 -4.21
C ARG A 54 -2.32 -2.30 -3.54
N GLY A 55 -1.57 -1.20 -3.40
CA GLY A 55 -2.07 0.05 -2.87
C GLY A 55 -3.19 0.63 -3.73
N HIS A 56 -3.02 0.67 -5.06
CA HIS A 56 -4.06 1.14 -5.98
C HIS A 56 -5.31 0.27 -5.95
N GLN A 57 -5.14 -1.05 -5.87
CA GLN A 57 -6.27 -1.97 -5.74
C GLN A 57 -7.04 -1.74 -4.43
N ALA A 58 -6.33 -1.59 -3.30
CA ALA A 58 -6.96 -1.31 -2.02
C ALA A 58 -7.64 0.07 -1.99
N ALA A 59 -7.04 1.09 -2.60
CA ALA A 59 -7.62 2.43 -2.69
C ALA A 59 -8.91 2.43 -3.53
N LYS A 60 -8.91 1.71 -4.66
CA LYS A 60 -10.10 1.52 -5.50
C LYS A 60 -11.21 0.75 -4.79
N ALA A 61 -10.87 -0.20 -3.92
CA ALA A 61 -11.86 -0.92 -3.11
C ALA A 61 -12.53 -0.04 -2.04
N LEU A 62 -11.83 0.97 -1.53
CA LEU A 62 -12.35 1.93 -0.55
C LEU A 62 -13.18 3.05 -1.19
N HIS A 63 -12.91 3.37 -2.45
CA HIS A 63 -13.60 4.40 -3.23
C HIS A 63 -14.10 3.81 -4.57
N PRO A 64 -15.22 3.05 -4.57
CA PRO A 64 -15.83 2.51 -5.78
C PRO A 64 -16.43 3.57 -6.71
#